data_AF-A0A925GJH9-F1
#
_entry.id   AF-A0A925GJH9-F1
#
_cell.length_a   1.000
_cell.length_b   1.000
_cell.length_c   1.000
_cell.angle_alpha   90.00
_cell.angle_beta   90.00
_cell.angle_gamma   90.00
#
_symmetry.space_group_name_H-M   'P 1'
#
loop_
_entity.id
_entity.type
_entity.pdbx_description
1 polymer ?
#
loop_
_entity_poly.entity_id
_entity_poly.type
_entity_poly.pdbx_seq_one_letter_code
_entity_poly.pdbx_strand_id
1 'polypeptide(L)' 'WFDLVRTGRFVPVMTAKGYPAEPFQLLYPIPQREMDLNKNLTQNSGY' A
#
# COMPACT_ATOMS: atom_id res chain seq x y z
N TRP A 1 -7.77 0.15 9.86
CA TRP A 1 -6.89 -0.17 8.72
C TRP A 1 -6.93 -1.65 8.38
N PHE A 2 -6.35 -2.54 9.22
CA PHE A 2 -6.24 -3.98 8.94
C PHE A 2 -7.57 -4.64 8.55
N ASP A 3 -8.67 -4.29 9.23
CA ASP A 3 -9.99 -4.80 8.89
C ASP A 3 -10.46 -4.44 7.49
N LEU A 4 -10.14 -3.23 7.01
CA LEU A 4 -10.49 -2.81 5.66
C LEU A 4 -9.68 -3.57 4.61
N VAL A 5 -8.39 -3.81 4.89
CA VAL A 5 -7.48 -4.56 4.01
C VAL A 5 -7.88 -6.03 3.93
N ARG A 6 -8.02 -6.71 5.08
CA ARG A 6 -8.35 -8.16 5.12
C ARG A 6 -9.74 -8.50 4.57
N THR A 7 -10.66 -7.53 4.53
CA THR A 7 -12.00 -7.72 3.96
C THR A 7 -12.14 -7.17 2.54
N GLY A 8 -11.07 -6.65 1.94
CA GLY A 8 -11.12 -6.09 0.58
C GLY A 8 -11.95 -4.81 0.45
N ARG A 9 -12.22 -4.10 1.55
CA ARG A 9 -13.09 -2.92 1.60
C ARG A 9 -12.34 -1.59 1.66
N PHE A 10 -11.01 -1.61 1.63
CA PHE A 10 -10.18 -0.41 1.77
C PHE A 10 -10.53 0.69 0.76
N VAL A 11 -10.37 0.42 -0.54
CA VAL A 11 -10.62 1.40 -1.61
C VAL A 11 -12.06 1.95 -1.55
N PRO A 12 -13.13 1.13 -1.61
CA PRO A 12 -14.49 1.66 -1.64
C PRO A 12 -14.88 2.44 -0.37
N VAL A 13 -14.40 2.04 0.81
CA VAL A 13 -14.72 2.76 2.06
C VAL A 13 -13.98 4.09 2.14
N MET A 14 -12.73 4.15 1.69
CA MET A 14 -11.93 5.37 1.78
C MET A 14 -12.31 6.39 0.70
N THR A 15 -12.59 5.94 -0.53
CA THR A 15 -13.10 6.83 -1.59
C THR A 15 -14.48 7.38 -1.25
N ALA A 16 -15.38 6.56 -0.67
CA ALA A 16 -16.68 7.04 -0.17
C ALA A 16 -16.55 8.09 0.94
N LYS A 17 -15.43 8.10 1.68
CA LYS A 17 -15.10 9.12 2.68
C LYS A 17 -14.42 10.36 2.09
N GLY A 18 -14.21 10.42 0.78
CA GLY A 18 -13.58 11.54 0.07
C GLY A 18 -12.05 11.51 0.06
N TYR A 19 -11.42 10.41 0.49
CA TYR A 19 -9.98 10.24 0.36
C TYR A 19 -9.61 9.71 -1.03
N PRO A 20 -8.53 10.19 -1.67
CA PRO A 20 -8.03 9.66 -2.94
C PRO A 20 -7.29 8.34 -2.70
N ALA A 21 -8.03 7.31 -2.28
CA ALA A 21 -7.46 6.00 -1.96
C ALA A 21 -7.27 5.16 -3.21
N GLU A 22 -6.06 4.65 -3.39
CA GLU A 22 -5.62 3.89 -4.54
C GLU A 22 -5.31 2.42 -4.18
N PRO A 23 -5.44 1.46 -5.12
CA PRO A 23 -5.24 0.04 -4.82
C PRO A 23 -3.83 -0.33 -4.30
N PHE A 24 -2.78 0.36 -4.76
CA PHE A 24 -1.41 0.05 -4.33
C PHE A 24 -1.16 0.35 -2.85
N GLN A 25 -1.99 1.23 -2.26
CA GLN A 25 -1.87 1.63 -0.86
C GLN A 25 -2.30 0.54 0.13
N LEU A 26 -2.75 -0.64 -0.34
CA LEU A 26 -3.00 -1.81 0.51
C LEU A 26 -1.73 -2.29 1.24
N LEU A 27 -0.55 -2.02 0.68
CA LEU A 27 0.75 -2.31 1.28
C LEU A 27 1.47 -1.00 1.58
N TYR A 28 2.34 -0.99 2.59
CA TYR A 28 3.27 0.12 2.78
C TYR A 28 4.45 0.01 1.82
N PRO A 29 5.12 1.12 1.45
CA PRO A 29 6.35 1.04 0.67
C PRO A 29 7.44 0.31 1.46
N ILE A 30 8.23 -0.48 0.75
CA ILE A 30 9.46 -1.03 1.32
C ILE A 30 10.41 0.15 1.58
N PRO A 31 11.04 0.25 2.77
CA PRO A 31 11.93 1.36 3.07
C PRO A 31 13.09 1.44 2.08
N GLN A 32 13.36 2.65 1.58
CA GLN A 32 14.40 2.88 0.58
C GLN A 32 15.78 2.37 1.03
N ARG A 33 16.13 2.59 2.31
CA ARG A 33 17.38 2.11 2.90
C ARG A 33 17.57 0.60 2.74
N GLU A 34 16.50 -0.20 2.89
CA GLU A 34 16.59 -1.66 2.78
C GLU A 34 16.81 -2.10 1.33
N MET A 35 16.15 -1.44 0.38
CA MET A 35 16.40 -1.66 -1.07
C MET A 35 17.80 -1.20 -1.50
N ASP A 36 18.31 -0.14 -0.87
CA ASP A 36 19.66 0.33 -1.13
C ASP A 36 20.72 -0.68 -0.68
N LEU A 37 20.51 -1.29 0.50
CA LEU A 37 21.38 -2.32 1.08
C LEU A 37 21.27 -3.67 0.37
N ASN A 38 20.08 -4.05 -0.06
CA ASN A 38 19.83 -5.33 -0.74
C ASN A 38 19.19 -5.11 -2.10
N LYS A 39 20.00 -5.19 -3.16
CA LYS A 39 19.57 -5.00 -4.56
C LYS A 39 18.60 -6.07 -5.08
N ASN A 40 18.42 -7.16 -4.35
CA ASN A 40 17.41 -8.18 -4.67
C ASN A 40 16.02 -7.83 -4.12
N LEU A 41 15.89 -6.81 -3.26
CA LEU A 41 14.61 -6.29 -2.81
C LEU A 41 14.07 -5.29 -3.84
N THR A 42 12.94 -5.64 -4.44
CA THR A 42 12.20 -4.77 -5.37
C THR A 42 11.00 -4.13 -4.67
N GLN A 43 10.67 -2.89 -5.03
CA GLN A 43 9.53 -2.18 -4.46
C GLN A 43 8.18 -2.86 -4.77
N ASN A 44 7.20 -2.64 -3.89
CA ASN A 44 5.79 -3.00 -4.14
C ASN A 44 5.24 -2.21 -5.33
N SER A 45 4.45 -2.87 -6.19
CA SER A 45 3.88 -2.23 -7.38
C SER A 45 3.09 -0.96 -7.03
N GLY A 46 3.45 0.18 -7.62
CA GLY A 46 2.80 1.48 -7.43
C GLY A 46 3.51 2.43 -6.46
N TYR A 47 4.57 1.98 -5.79
CA TYR A 47 5.48 2.79 -4.98
C TYR A 47 6.84 3.03 -5.65
#